data_AF-A0A976Q1J9-F1
#
_entry.id   AF-A0A976Q1J9-F1
#
_cell.length_a   1.000
_cell.length_b   1.000
_cell.length_c   1.000
_cell.angle_alpha   90.00
_cell.angle_beta   90.00
_cell.angle_gamma   90.00
#
_symmetry.space_group_name_H-M   'P 1'
#
loop_
_entity.id
_entity.type
_entity.pdbx_description
1 polymer ?
#
loop_
_entity_poly.entity_id
_entity_poly.type
_entity_poly.pdbx_seq_one_letter_code
_entity_poly.pdbx_strand_id
1 'polypeptide(L)' 'MPDFIRVDDTRPVCAHLRTKGLDVYGRDTADAFHTSRSSHYHCLRTKFVTGPDAALCVPEECQPGRACFEPR' A
#
# COMPACT_ATOMS: atom_id res chain seq x y z
N MET A 1 -6.25 6.13 -19.08
CA MET A 1 -5.43 4.94 -18.72
C MET A 1 -6.10 3.72 -19.33
N PRO A 2 -5.35 2.71 -19.80
CA PRO A 2 -5.95 1.54 -20.42
C PRO A 2 -6.89 0.78 -19.45
N ASP A 3 -7.96 0.18 -19.98
CA ASP A 3 -9.08 -0.43 -19.24
C ASP A 3 -8.72 -1.55 -18.24
N PHE A 4 -7.48 -2.05 -18.28
CA PHE A 4 -7.01 -3.16 -17.44
C PHE A 4 -6.55 -2.72 -16.04
N ILE A 5 -6.27 -1.44 -15.83
CA ILE A 5 -5.88 -0.91 -14.51
C ILE A 5 -7.13 -0.36 -13.82
N ARG A 6 -8.00 -1.26 -13.36
CA ARG A 6 -9.10 -0.87 -12.46
C ARG A 6 -8.52 -0.62 -11.08
N VAL A 7 -8.52 0.64 -10.66
CA VAL A 7 -8.18 1.04 -9.30
C VAL A 7 -9.43 0.84 -8.45
N ASP A 8 -9.40 -0.13 -7.54
CA ASP A 8 -10.43 -0.28 -6.51
C ASP A 8 -10.03 0.56 -5.30
N ASP A 9 -10.52 1.79 -5.25
CA ASP A 9 -10.23 2.76 -4.19
C ASP A 9 -11.16 2.60 -2.96
N THR A 10 -12.05 1.61 -2.96
CA THR A 10 -13.01 1.40 -1.88
C THR A 10 -12.37 0.85 -0.61
N ARG A 11 -11.15 0.32 -0.70
CA ARG A 11 -10.44 -0.26 0.45
C ARG A 11 -9.56 0.78 1.13
N PRO A 12 -9.68 0.94 2.46
CA PRO A 12 -8.79 1.82 3.20
C PRO A 12 -7.36 1.28 3.19
N VAL A 13 -6.41 2.12 2.79
CA VAL A 13 -4.97 1.81 2.77
C VAL A 13 -4.25 2.61 3.85
N CYS A 14 -3.24 2.02 4.48
CA CYS A 14 -2.50 2.71 5.54
C CYS A 14 -1.76 3.95 4.98
N ALA A 15 -1.80 5.07 5.69
CA ALA A 15 -1.13 6.32 5.33
C ALA A 15 0.38 6.16 5.18
N HIS A 16 0.97 5.22 5.91
CA HIS A 16 2.39 4.90 5.88
C HIS A 16 2.79 3.87 4.80
N LEU A 17 1.84 3.22 4.13
CA LEU A 17 2.14 2.27 3.06
C LEU A 17 2.61 3.02 1.81
N ARG A 18 3.74 2.60 1.22
CA ARG A 18 4.28 3.17 -0.01
C ARG A 18 4.80 2.11 -0.97
N THR A 19 4.77 2.48 -2.24
CA THR A 19 5.35 1.74 -3.36
C THR A 19 5.99 2.74 -4.31
N LYS A 20 6.86 2.26 -5.20
CA LYS A 20 7.38 3.08 -6.30
C LYS A 20 6.24 3.68 -7.14
N GLY A 21 5.18 2.92 -7.40
CA GLY A 21 4.01 3.41 -8.14
C GLY A 21 3.32 4.58 -7.43
N LEU A 22 3.12 4.46 -6.10
CA LEU A 22 2.52 5.52 -5.29
C LEU A 22 3.34 6.81 -5.27
N ASP A 23 4.67 6.71 -5.25
CA ASP A 23 5.54 7.90 -5.24
C ASP A 23 5.60 8.58 -6.62
N VAL A 24 5.59 7.80 -7.70
CA VAL A 24 5.71 8.32 -9.08
C VAL A 24 4.37 8.85 -9.59
N TYR A 25 3.27 8.15 -9.31
CA TYR A 25 1.97 8.41 -9.91
C TYR A 25 0.90 8.87 -8.91
N GLY A 26 1.21 8.91 -7.61
CA GLY A 26 0.31 9.46 -6.59
C GLY A 26 -0.80 8.50 -6.13
N ARG A 27 -1.98 9.02 -5.79
CA ARG A 27 -3.12 8.24 -5.27
C ARG A 27 -3.76 7.32 -6.31
N ASP A 28 -3.56 7.58 -7.59
CA ASP A 28 -4.34 6.98 -8.69
C ASP A 28 -3.70 5.72 -9.28
N THR A 29 -3.19 4.81 -8.44
CA THR A 29 -2.46 3.61 -8.89
C THR A 29 -3.06 2.34 -8.30
N ALA A 30 -3.21 1.29 -9.12
CA ALA A 30 -3.71 0.00 -8.65
C ALA A 30 -2.81 -0.63 -7.58
N ASP A 31 -1.50 -0.41 -7.68
CA ASP A 31 -0.50 -0.85 -6.71
C ASP A 31 -0.76 -0.35 -5.29
N ALA A 32 -1.52 0.75 -5.12
CA ALA A 32 -1.89 1.24 -3.81
C ALA A 32 -2.82 0.27 -3.06
N PHE A 33 -3.67 -0.44 -3.79
CA PHE A 33 -4.79 -1.22 -3.26
C PHE A 33 -4.60 -2.73 -3.44
N HIS A 34 -3.77 -3.14 -4.40
CA HIS A 34 -3.49 -4.55 -4.71
C HIS A 34 -2.01 -4.79 -4.97
N THR A 35 -1.48 -5.88 -4.41
CA THR A 35 -0.13 -6.35 -4.70
C THR A 35 -0.02 -6.83 -6.15
N SER A 36 0.91 -6.24 -6.90
CA SER A 36 1.36 -6.78 -8.20
C SER A 36 2.72 -7.47 -8.07
N ARG A 37 3.05 -8.36 -9.01
CA ARG A 37 4.36 -9.07 -9.02
C ARG A 37 5.56 -8.14 -9.16
N SER A 38 5.36 -6.95 -9.73
CA SER A 38 6.41 -5.95 -9.91
C SER A 38 6.47 -4.91 -8.78
N SER A 39 5.44 -4.88 -7.93
CA SER A 39 5.31 -3.84 -6.90
C SER A 39 6.11 -4.22 -5.67
N HIS A 40 6.92 -3.28 -5.22
CA HIS A 40 7.67 -3.39 -3.97
C HIS A 40 7.10 -2.39 -2.99
N TYR A 41 6.79 -2.87 -1.79
CA TYR A 41 6.14 -2.09 -0.76
C TYR A 41 7.07 -1.84 0.42
N HIS A 42 6.92 -0.69 1.05
CA HIS A 42 7.63 -0.36 2.27
C HIS A 42 6.76 0.51 3.18
N CYS A 43 7.03 0.43 4.48
CA CYS A 43 6.42 1.29 5.47
C CYS A 43 7.26 2.56 5.65
N LEU A 44 6.63 3.72 5.55
CA LEU A 44 7.30 5.01 5.79
C LEU A 44 7.74 5.22 7.23
N ARG A 45 7.16 4.49 8.18
CA ARG A 45 7.50 4.59 9.60
C ARG A 45 8.78 3.84 9.95
N THR A 46 8.92 2.61 9.45
CA THR A 46 10.10 1.76 9.68
C THR A 46 11.16 1.88 8.58
N LYS A 47 10.82 2.48 7.43
CA LYS A 47 11.64 2.53 6.22
C LYS A 47 12.05 1.13 5.72
N PHE A 48 11.19 0.15 5.95
CA PHE A 48 11.46 -1.25 5.64
C PHE A 48 10.23 -1.97 5.08
N VAL A 49 10.42 -3.18 4.57
CA VAL A 49 9.35 -4.01 3.97
C VAL A 49 8.39 -4.60 5.02
N THR A 50 8.77 -4.56 6.30
CA THR A 50 7.92 -4.94 7.43
C THR A 50 7.58 -3.72 8.30
N GLY A 51 6.42 -3.80 8.94
CA GLY A 51 5.91 -2.81 9.85
C GLY A 51 6.57 -2.88 11.23
N PRO A 52 6.17 -1.98 12.16
CA PRO A 52 6.67 -2.00 13.53
C PRO A 52 6.24 -3.23 14.33
N ASP A 53 5.22 -3.95 13.84
CA ASP A 53 4.74 -5.23 14.35
C ASP A 53 5.42 -6.44 13.67
N ALA A 54 6.49 -6.21 12.91
CA ALA A 54 7.24 -7.20 12.14
C ALA A 54 6.46 -7.96 11.05
N ALA A 55 5.21 -7.59 10.76
CA ALA A 55 4.43 -8.17 9.67
C ALA A 55 4.61 -7.39 8.35
N LEU A 56 4.33 -8.04 7.21
CA LEU A 56 4.58 -7.47 5.89
C LEU A 56 3.74 -6.21 5.65
N CYS A 57 4.32 -5.24 4.94
CA CYS A 57 3.63 -4.02 4.56
C CYS A 57 3.14 -4.12 3.12
N VAL A 58 2.08 -4.90 2.89
CA VAL A 58 1.40 -4.99 1.58
C VAL A 58 -0.06 -4.56 1.73
N PRO A 59 -0.77 -4.12 0.66
CA PRO A 59 -2.14 -3.64 0.75
C PRO A 59 -3.08 -4.64 1.41
N GLU A 60 -2.92 -5.94 1.16
CA GLU A 60 -3.78 -7.00 1.69
C GLU A 60 -3.61 -7.20 3.21
N GLU A 61 -2.43 -6.89 3.75
CA GLU A 61 -2.13 -7.04 5.18
C GLU A 61 -2.18 -5.72 5.94
N CYS A 62 -1.88 -4.58 5.29
CA CYS A 62 -1.80 -3.26 5.92
C CYS A 62 -3.19 -2.59 5.96
N GLN A 63 -4.12 -3.26 6.64
CA GLN A 63 -5.56 -2.96 6.68
C GLN A 63 -6.03 -2.55 8.09
N PRO A 64 -7.25 -1.99 8.23
CA PRO A 64 -7.87 -1.76 9.52
C PRO A 64 -7.89 -3.03 10.37
N GLY A 65 -7.47 -2.92 11.63
CA GLY A 65 -7.30 -4.06 12.53
C GLY A 65 -5.85 -4.32 12.93
N ARG A 66 -4.87 -3.82 12.17
CA ARG A 66 -3.48 -3.76 12.65
C ARG A 66 -3.30 -2.63 13.65
N ALA A 67 -2.55 -2.89 14.72
CA ALA A 67 -2.37 -1.95 15.81
C ALA A 67 -1.72 -0.61 15.38
N CYS A 68 -0.88 -0.64 14.34
CA CYS A 68 -0.21 0.54 13.80
C CYS A 68 -0.88 1.11 12.54
N PHE A 69 -2.08 0.66 12.20
CA PHE A 69 -2.79 1.14 11.01
C PHE A 69 -3.21 2.60 11.19
N GLU A 70 -2.91 3.44 10.20
CA GLU A 70 -3.33 4.83 10.16
C GLU A 70 -4.13 5.08 8.87
N PRO A 71 -5.41 5.49 8.95
CA PRO A 71 -6.21 5.75 7.76
C PRO A 71 -5.66 6.96 6.98
N ARG A 72 -5.79 6.91 5.65
CA ARG A 72 -5.21 7.86 4.70
C ARG A 72 -6.23 8.81 4.07
#